data_AF-A0A9E7H7I2-F1
#
_entry.id   AF-A0A9E7H7I2-F1
#
_cell.length_a   1.000
_cell.length_b   1.000
_cell.length_c   1.000
_cell.angle_alpha   90.00
_cell.angle_beta   90.00
_cell.angle_gamma   90.00
#
_symmetry.space_group_name_H-M   'P 1'
#
loop_
_entity.id
_entity.type
_entity.pdbx_description
1 polymer ?
#
loop_
_entity_poly.entity_id
_entity_poly.type
_entity_poly.pdbx_seq_one_letter_code
_entity_poly.pdbx_strand_id
1 'polypeptide(L)'
;MAPDIVLSQWRKGSEWLELRRSLAVEVVADFKYHFLFRKYCQPPCYADEHYFPTYFNMFHGALIANRSITWVDWSRGGPHPATYGFQNITKDLIQSIRESKICKYNSGATTMCFLFARKFAPDALELLLNLTSAVMSS
;
A
#
# COMPACT_ATOMS: atom_id res chain seq x y z
N MET A 1 -2.00 -16.76 17.19
CA MET A 1 -0.74 -17.29 16.59
C MET A 1 0.42 -17.33 17.58
N ALA A 2 0.17 -17.13 18.87
CA ALA A 2 1.14 -17.48 19.89
C ALA A 2 1.44 -19.00 19.87
N PRO A 3 2.64 -19.44 20.28
CA PRO A 3 3.74 -18.59 20.77
C PRO A 3 4.60 -17.98 19.64
N ASP A 4 4.46 -18.44 18.40
CA ASP A 4 5.35 -18.08 17.29
C ASP A 4 5.29 -16.61 16.88
N ILE A 5 4.13 -15.97 17.04
CA ILE A 5 3.94 -14.53 16.84
C ILE A 5 3.28 -13.95 18.09
N VAL A 6 3.97 -13.00 18.74
CA VAL A 6 3.44 -12.27 19.89
C VAL A 6 2.78 -10.95 19.47
N LEU A 7 1.92 -10.41 20.32
CA LEU A 7 1.13 -9.22 20.01
C LEU A 7 1.99 -7.99 19.63
N SER A 8 3.16 -7.82 20.25
CA SER A 8 4.08 -6.70 19.96
C SER A 8 4.70 -6.77 18.56
N GLN A 9 4.77 -7.96 17.95
CA GLN A 9 5.26 -8.17 16.59
C GLN A 9 4.17 -7.98 15.53
N TRP A 10 2.91 -8.10 15.94
CA TRP A 10 1.77 -8.05 15.05
C TRP A 10 1.66 -6.68 14.36
N ARG A 11 1.44 -6.69 13.05
CA ARG A 11 1.24 -5.47 12.25
C ARG A 11 0.05 -5.63 11.31
N LYS A 12 -0.53 -4.50 10.95
CA LYS A 12 -1.53 -4.36 9.89
C LYS A 12 -1.03 -3.35 8.88
N GLY A 13 -1.26 -3.59 7.60
CA GLY A 13 -0.85 -2.71 6.52
C GLY A 13 -1.76 -2.83 5.31
N SER A 14 -1.27 -2.27 4.20
CA SER A 14 -1.93 -2.33 2.89
C SER A 14 -1.68 -3.69 2.23
N GLU A 15 -2.70 -4.23 1.56
CA GLU A 15 -2.59 -5.36 0.62
C GLU A 15 -1.69 -5.01 -0.59
N TRP A 16 -1.60 -3.72 -0.91
CA TRP A 16 -0.82 -3.18 -2.03
C TRP A 16 0.57 -2.82 -1.53
N LEU A 17 1.56 -3.56 -1.99
CA LEU A 17 2.94 -3.47 -1.53
C LEU A 17 3.92 -3.76 -2.66
N GLU A 18 5.16 -3.35 -2.44
CA GLU A 18 6.26 -3.51 -3.37
C GLU A 18 7.43 -4.17 -2.65
N LEU A 19 8.03 -5.18 -3.29
CA LEU A 19 9.11 -5.95 -2.70
C LEU A 19 10.35 -5.90 -3.57
N ARG A 20 11.49 -5.73 -2.90
CA ARG A 20 12.77 -6.07 -3.50
C ARG A 20 12.81 -7.57 -3.78
N ARG A 21 13.35 -7.95 -4.94
CA ARG A 21 13.44 -9.36 -5.38
C ARG A 21 14.02 -10.29 -4.31
N SER A 22 15.05 -9.86 -3.57
CA SER A 22 15.65 -10.65 -2.50
C SER A 22 14.65 -11.00 -1.39
N LEU A 23 13.84 -10.04 -0.95
CA LEU A 23 12.80 -10.26 0.06
C LEU A 23 11.65 -11.11 -0.48
N ALA A 24 11.31 -10.98 -1.76
CA ALA A 24 10.30 -11.82 -2.39
C ALA A 24 10.70 -13.30 -2.41
N VAL A 25 12.00 -13.61 -2.59
CA VAL A 25 12.50 -14.99 -2.47
C VAL A 25 12.29 -15.54 -1.07
N GLU A 26 12.52 -14.73 -0.04
CA GLU A 26 12.31 -15.14 1.36
C GLU A 26 10.83 -15.41 1.66
N VAL A 27 9.92 -14.57 1.16
CA VAL A 27 8.48 -14.80 1.26
C VAL A 27 8.07 -16.13 0.63
N VAL A 28 8.54 -16.40 -0.60
CA VAL A 28 8.18 -17.64 -1.32
C VAL A 28 8.74 -18.88 -0.61
N ALA A 29 9.87 -18.73 0.09
CA ALA A 29 10.47 -19.79 0.88
C ALA A 29 9.86 -19.95 2.29
N ASP A 30 9.08 -18.99 2.78
CA ASP A 30 8.48 -19.05 4.11
C ASP A 30 7.25 -19.95 4.13
N PHE A 31 7.44 -21.17 4.63
CA PHE A 31 6.34 -22.09 4.90
C PHE A 31 5.75 -21.92 6.30
N LYS A 32 6.54 -21.46 7.28
CA LYS A 32 6.13 -21.47 8.69
C LYS A 32 5.11 -20.37 8.97
N TYR A 33 5.47 -19.12 8.73
CA TYR A 33 4.62 -17.99 9.12
C TYR A 33 3.46 -17.85 8.13
N HIS A 34 3.70 -18.04 6.83
CA HIS A 34 2.63 -18.14 5.85
C HIS A 34 1.57 -19.18 6.26
N PHE A 35 1.97 -20.38 6.70
CA PHE A 35 1.04 -21.39 7.18
C PHE A 35 0.26 -20.96 8.43
N LEU A 36 0.93 -20.30 9.40
CA LEU A 36 0.25 -19.78 10.59
C LEU A 36 -0.84 -18.77 10.22
N PHE A 37 -0.55 -17.83 9.33
CA PHE A 37 -1.54 -16.87 8.83
C PHE A 37 -2.67 -17.58 8.10
N ARG A 38 -2.36 -18.48 7.16
CA ARG A 38 -3.38 -19.24 6.42
C ARG A 38 -4.29 -20.05 7.35
N LYS A 39 -3.75 -20.63 8.43
CA LYS A 39 -4.51 -21.47 9.35
C LYS A 39 -5.32 -20.65 10.35
N TYR A 40 -4.72 -19.62 10.94
CA TYR A 40 -5.27 -18.95 12.13
C TYR A 40 -5.80 -17.52 11.87
N CYS A 41 -5.46 -16.87 10.77
CA CYS A 41 -6.03 -15.57 10.39
C CYS A 41 -7.35 -15.80 9.67
N GLN A 42 -8.42 -15.97 10.45
CA GLN A 42 -9.80 -16.09 9.97
C GLN A 42 -10.55 -14.78 10.19
N PRO A 43 -11.59 -14.46 9.40
CA PRO A 43 -12.38 -13.24 9.57
C PRO A 43 -12.76 -13.00 11.06
N PRO A 44 -12.58 -11.77 11.57
CA PRO A 44 -12.29 -10.53 10.85
C PRO A 44 -10.79 -10.23 10.61
N CYS A 45 -9.92 -11.24 10.58
CA CYS A 45 -8.51 -11.12 10.18
C CYS A 45 -8.33 -11.38 8.67
N TYR A 46 -7.55 -10.54 7.99
CA TYR A 46 -7.21 -10.67 6.57
C TYR A 46 -5.70 -10.91 6.39
N ALA A 47 -5.34 -12.08 5.87
CA ALA A 47 -3.94 -12.51 5.86
C ALA A 47 -3.06 -11.65 4.95
N ASP A 48 -3.58 -11.18 3.82
CA ASP A 48 -2.95 -10.21 2.92
C ASP A 48 -2.67 -8.85 3.59
N GLU A 49 -3.54 -8.39 4.50
CA GLU A 49 -3.31 -7.16 5.28
C GLU A 49 -2.35 -7.33 6.47
N HIS A 50 -2.06 -8.57 6.90
CA HIS A 50 -1.32 -8.82 8.15
C HIS A 50 -0.03 -9.64 8.00
N TYR A 51 0.03 -10.60 7.07
CA TYR A 51 1.17 -11.50 6.90
C TYR A 51 2.44 -10.74 6.57
N PHE A 52 2.46 -10.01 5.46
CA PHE A 52 3.65 -9.28 5.02
C PHE A 52 4.11 -8.24 6.04
N PRO A 53 3.24 -7.35 6.58
CA PRO A 53 3.68 -6.36 7.56
C PRO A 53 4.24 -7.00 8.83
N THR A 54 3.66 -8.11 9.28
CA THR A 54 4.13 -8.82 10.49
C THR A 54 5.45 -9.53 10.23
N TYR A 55 5.54 -10.30 9.15
CA TYR A 55 6.75 -11.04 8.76
C TYR A 55 7.94 -10.10 8.59
N PHE A 56 7.79 -9.03 7.81
CA PHE A 56 8.88 -8.07 7.63
C PHE A 56 9.21 -7.32 8.92
N ASN A 57 8.23 -6.97 9.76
CA ASN A 57 8.54 -6.31 11.04
C ASN A 57 9.36 -7.22 11.97
N MET A 58 9.15 -8.54 11.90
CA MET A 58 9.91 -9.52 12.69
C MET A 58 11.34 -9.72 12.17
N PHE A 59 11.54 -9.77 10.85
CA PHE A 59 12.81 -10.23 10.27
C PHE A 59 13.59 -9.18 9.48
N HIS A 60 12.92 -8.15 8.96
CA HIS A 60 13.49 -7.15 8.03
C HIS A 60 13.07 -5.71 8.36
N GLY A 61 12.79 -5.39 9.63
CA GLY A 61 12.22 -4.10 10.03
C GLY A 61 13.00 -2.87 9.53
N ALA A 62 14.34 -2.97 9.46
CA ALA A 62 15.21 -1.90 8.95
C ALA A 62 15.04 -1.63 7.43
N LEU A 63 14.45 -2.56 6.67
CA LEU A 63 14.24 -2.45 5.23
C LEU A 63 12.81 -1.99 4.87
N ILE A 64 11.96 -1.73 5.86
CA ILE A 64 10.57 -1.31 5.65
C ILE A 64 10.47 0.21 5.57
N ALA A 65 9.85 0.72 4.51
CA ALA A 65 9.63 2.16 4.34
C ALA A 65 8.50 2.71 5.24
N ASN A 66 7.72 1.85 5.89
CA ASN A 66 6.50 2.16 6.65
C ASN A 66 5.46 2.94 5.81
N ARG A 67 5.47 2.72 4.50
CA ARG A 67 4.52 3.26 3.52
C ARG A 67 4.44 2.37 2.29
N SER A 68 3.35 2.47 1.54
CA SER A 68 3.21 1.97 0.16
C SER A 68 3.44 3.10 -0.84
N ILE A 69 3.85 2.78 -2.07
CA ILE A 69 3.84 3.75 -3.19
C ILE A 69 2.47 3.87 -3.86
N THR A 70 1.42 3.24 -3.30
CA THR A 70 0.03 3.42 -3.74
C THR A 70 -0.68 4.46 -2.87
N TRP A 71 -1.14 5.55 -3.47
CA TRP A 71 -1.97 6.55 -2.80
C TRP A 71 -3.38 6.01 -2.57
N VAL A 72 -3.92 6.30 -1.38
CA VAL A 72 -5.26 5.93 -0.94
C VAL A 72 -5.84 7.05 -0.09
N ASP A 73 -7.11 7.38 -0.32
CA ASP A 73 -7.84 8.30 0.55
C ASP A 73 -8.72 7.53 1.54
N TRP A 74 -8.37 7.63 2.83
CA TRP A 74 -9.12 7.05 3.95
C TRP A 74 -9.97 8.10 4.69
N SER A 75 -10.03 9.35 4.22
CA SER A 75 -10.73 10.45 4.89
C SER A 75 -12.22 10.20 5.10
N ARG A 76 -12.84 9.36 4.25
CA ARG A 76 -14.26 8.99 4.35
C ARG A 76 -14.57 7.95 5.42
N GLY A 77 -13.55 7.36 6.03
CA GLY A 77 -13.69 6.29 7.03
C GLY A 77 -14.26 4.99 6.46
N GLY A 78 -14.54 4.03 7.36
CA GLY A 78 -15.05 2.71 6.99
C GLY A 78 -13.96 1.70 6.58
N PRO A 79 -14.37 0.50 6.12
CA PRO A 79 -13.46 -0.60 5.82
C PRO A 79 -12.76 -0.47 4.46
N HIS A 80 -13.15 0.51 3.63
CA HIS A 80 -12.63 0.69 2.27
C HIS A 80 -12.26 2.15 2.01
N PRO A 81 -11.20 2.41 1.23
CA PRO A 81 -10.83 3.78 0.86
C PRO A 81 -11.88 4.40 -0.07
N ALA A 82 -11.84 5.73 -0.18
CA ALA A 82 -12.69 6.48 -1.07
C ALA A 82 -12.58 5.98 -2.52
N THR A 83 -13.74 5.92 -3.18
CA THR A 83 -13.83 5.69 -4.62
C THR A 83 -14.16 7.01 -5.31
N TYR A 84 -13.36 7.35 -6.33
CA TYR A 84 -13.47 8.54 -7.15
C TYR A 84 -14.07 8.15 -8.51
N GLY A 85 -15.27 8.66 -8.81
CA GLY A 85 -15.90 8.51 -10.12
C GLY A 85 -15.68 9.71 -11.01
N PHE A 86 -16.38 9.75 -12.15
CA PHE A 86 -16.28 10.81 -13.16
C PHE A 86 -16.30 12.23 -12.55
N GLN A 87 -17.27 12.50 -11.67
CA GLN A 87 -17.47 13.81 -11.04
C GLN A 87 -16.33 14.25 -10.11
N ASN A 88 -15.46 13.33 -9.71
CA ASN A 88 -14.37 13.63 -8.77
C ASN A 88 -13.03 13.86 -9.47
N ILE A 89 -12.90 13.55 -10.76
CA ILE A 89 -11.63 13.65 -11.47
C ILE A 89 -11.38 15.10 -11.91
N THR A 90 -10.44 15.77 -11.25
CA THR A 90 -10.03 17.14 -11.56
C THR A 90 -8.51 17.23 -11.67
N LYS A 91 -8.00 18.25 -12.38
CA LYS A 91 -6.56 18.54 -12.44
C LYS A 91 -5.97 18.69 -11.03
N ASP A 92 -6.66 19.40 -10.15
CA ASP A 92 -6.22 19.65 -8.78
C ASP A 92 -6.12 18.36 -7.95
N LEU A 93 -7.07 17.43 -8.11
CA LEU A 93 -6.98 16.12 -7.46
C LEU A 93 -5.69 15.40 -7.90
N ILE A 94 -5.45 15.29 -9.21
CA ILE A 94 -4.26 14.59 -9.73
C ILE A 94 -2.98 15.31 -9.31
N GLN A 95 -2.97 16.64 -9.32
CA GLN A 95 -1.82 17.43 -8.87
C GLN A 95 -1.54 17.19 -7.38
N SER A 96 -2.58 17.16 -6.53
CA SER A 96 -2.44 16.91 -5.10
C SER A 96 -1.86 15.53 -4.77
N ILE A 97 -2.16 14.52 -5.60
CA ILE A 97 -1.59 13.17 -5.47
C ILE A 97 -0.10 13.19 -5.83
N ARG A 98 0.29 13.96 -6.85
CA ARG A 98 1.70 14.09 -7.31
C ARG A 98 2.56 14.94 -6.39
N GLU A 99 2.04 16.06 -5.92
CA GLU A 99 2.71 17.03 -5.05
C GLU A 99 2.57 16.69 -3.56
N SER A 100 2.38 15.41 -3.25
CA SER A 100 2.26 14.95 -1.88
C SER A 100 3.48 15.35 -1.02
N LYS A 101 3.30 15.35 0.30
CA LYS A 101 4.34 15.68 1.29
C LYS A 101 5.65 14.94 1.01
N ILE A 102 6.79 15.58 1.33
CA ILE A 102 8.11 14.96 1.27
C ILE A 102 8.11 13.62 2.03
N CYS A 103 8.54 12.56 1.36
CA CYS A 103 8.74 11.24 1.94
C CYS A 103 10.17 10.76 1.73
N LYS A 104 10.50 9.60 2.32
CA LYS A 104 11.81 8.97 2.16
C LYS A 104 11.77 7.87 1.12
N TYR A 105 12.76 7.86 0.23
CA TYR A 105 13.04 6.78 -0.71
C TYR A 105 14.55 6.50 -0.69
N ASN A 106 14.95 5.25 -0.41
CA ASN A 106 16.35 4.85 -0.24
C ASN A 106 17.15 5.81 0.68
N SER A 107 16.55 6.18 1.82
CA SER A 107 17.10 7.13 2.81
C SER A 107 17.23 8.60 2.34
N GLY A 108 16.93 8.91 1.07
CA GLY A 108 16.85 10.27 0.54
C GLY A 108 15.44 10.85 0.63
N ALA A 109 15.35 12.18 0.77
CA ALA A 109 14.07 12.89 0.69
C ALA A 109 13.61 13.01 -0.77
N THR A 110 12.32 12.79 -1.04
CA THR A 110 11.71 12.93 -2.36
C THR A 110 10.28 13.46 -2.25
N THR A 111 9.81 14.16 -3.29
CA THR A 111 8.41 14.56 -3.46
C THR A 111 7.59 13.49 -4.20
N MET A 112 8.24 12.54 -4.88
CA MET A 112 7.61 11.44 -5.60
C MET A 112 7.29 10.28 -4.67
N CYS A 113 6.24 10.44 -3.86
CA CYS A 113 5.90 9.43 -2.87
C CYS A 113 5.09 8.27 -3.46
N PHE A 114 4.20 8.56 -4.40
CA PHE A 114 3.28 7.58 -4.95
C PHE A 114 3.54 7.38 -6.45
N LEU A 115 3.54 6.13 -6.90
CA LEU A 115 3.54 5.77 -8.33
C LEU A 115 2.17 5.28 -8.80
N PHE A 116 1.34 4.83 -7.86
CA PHE A 116 -0.01 4.33 -8.11
C PHE A 116 -1.02 5.07 -7.23
N ALA A 117 -2.30 5.03 -7.59
CA ALA A 117 -3.38 5.59 -6.80
C ALA A 117 -4.65 4.74 -6.93
N ARG A 118 -5.43 4.63 -5.85
CA ARG A 118 -6.74 3.98 -5.81
C ARG A 118 -7.67 4.65 -4.80
N LYS A 119 -9.00 4.55 -4.91
CA LYS A 119 -9.77 3.76 -5.89
C LYS A 119 -10.47 4.67 -6.89
N PHE A 120 -10.40 4.31 -8.16
CA PHE A 120 -11.12 4.99 -9.24
C PHE A 120 -12.20 4.06 -9.76
N ALA A 121 -13.41 4.59 -9.99
CA ALA A 121 -14.50 3.85 -10.62
C ALA A 121 -14.30 3.79 -12.15
N PRO A 122 -14.94 2.84 -12.86
CA PRO A 122 -14.74 2.68 -14.29
C PRO A 122 -15.06 3.94 -15.11
N ASP A 123 -16.04 4.74 -14.68
CA ASP A 123 -16.45 6.01 -15.30
C ASP A 123 -15.41 7.13 -15.17
N ALA A 124 -14.38 6.96 -14.33
CA ALA A 124 -13.27 7.91 -14.22
C ALA A 124 -12.23 7.77 -15.35
N LEU A 125 -12.23 6.65 -16.09
CA LEU A 125 -11.16 6.27 -17.01
C LEU A 125 -10.88 7.34 -18.08
N GLU A 126 -11.93 7.80 -18.77
CA GLU A 126 -11.77 8.74 -19.87
C GLU A 126 -11.14 10.07 -19.42
N LEU A 127 -11.61 10.61 -18.29
CA LEU A 127 -11.04 11.83 -17.71
C LEU A 127 -9.58 11.64 -17.26
N LEU A 128 -9.27 10.50 -16.65
CA LEU A 128 -7.90 10.18 -16.24
C LEU A 128 -6.94 10.12 -17.44
N LEU A 129 -7.36 9.51 -18.57
CA LEU A 129 -6.57 9.45 -19.79
C LEU A 129 -6.37 10.84 -20.41
N ASN A 130 -7.41 11.68 -20.42
CA ASN A 130 -7.36 13.02 -21.01
C ASN A 130 -6.51 14.02 -20.18
N LEU A 131 -6.39 13.80 -18.87
CA LEU A 131 -5.57 14.65 -18.00
C LEU A 131 -4.07 14.38 -18.11
N THR A 132 -3.65 13.27 -18.73
CA THR A 132 -2.22 12.92 -18.82
C THR A 132 -1.40 14.02 -19.49
N SER A 133 -1.81 14.52 -20.66
CA SER A 133 -1.14 15.63 -21.35
C SER A 133 -1.13 16.93 -20.55
N ALA A 134 -2.18 17.22 -19.77
CA ALA A 134 -2.31 18.46 -19.00
C ALA A 134 -1.47 18.49 -17.71
N VAL A 135 -1.11 17.32 -17.18
CA VAL A 135 -0.42 17.15 -15.88
C VAL A 135 1.01 16.61 -16.06
N MET A 136 1.35 16.02 -17.20
CA MET A 136 2.70 15.50 -17.49
C MET A 136 3.61 16.49 -18.23
N SER A 137 3.10 17.65 -18.66
CA SER A 137 3.84 18.65 -19.44
C SER A 137 4.71 19.61 -18.60
N SER A 138 5.13 19.21 -17.41
CA SER A 138 5.89 20.06 -16.47
C SER A 138 7.13 19.34 -15.96
#